data_AF-A0A2H6NK73-F1
#
_entry.id   AF-A0A2H6NK73-F1
#
_cell.length_a   1.000
_cell.length_b   1.000
_cell.length_c   1.000
_cell.angle_alpha   90.00
_cell.angle_beta   90.00
_cell.angle_gamma   90.00
#
_symmetry.space_group_name_H-M   'P 1'
#
loop_
_entity.id
_entity.type
_entity.pdbx_description
1 polymer ?
#
loop_
_entity_poly.entity_id
_entity_poly.type
_entity_poly.pdbx_seq_one_letter_code
_entity_poly.pdbx_strand_id
1 'polypeptide(L)'
;PQLKLEHYLTAVAGRTFAQVHLVHHLRPYVDREALLTVTHALVTSRLDYCNALYLGLPLKSIQRLQLVQNAAARAVVGVPRYTHVTPILRELHWLPVGLRVQFKVLVLTLKALYGSGPGY
;
A
#
# COMPACT_ATOMS: atom_id res chain seq x y z
N PRO A 1 -2.14 18.70 14.75
CA PRO A 1 -2.17 18.16 13.37
C PRO A 1 -1.74 16.69 13.24
N GLN A 2 -0.60 16.27 13.80
CA GLN A 2 -0.10 14.88 13.75
C GLN A 2 -1.09 13.84 14.33
N LEU A 3 -1.66 14.11 15.51
CA LEU A 3 -2.65 13.23 16.16
C LEU A 3 -3.89 12.91 15.30
N LYS A 4 -4.38 13.87 14.50
CA LYS A 4 -5.55 13.67 13.63
C LYS A 4 -5.22 12.74 12.46
N LEU A 5 -4.01 12.86 11.92
CA LEU A 5 -3.54 12.04 10.79
C LEU A 5 -3.30 10.59 11.23
N GLU A 6 -2.75 10.35 12.41
CA GLU A 6 -2.58 9.00 12.95
C GLU A 6 -3.90 8.26 13.18
N HIS A 7 -4.91 8.96 13.70
CA HIS A 7 -6.24 8.40 13.88
C HIS A 7 -6.89 8.06 12.53
N TYR A 8 -6.75 8.96 11.55
CA TYR A 8 -7.20 8.71 10.18
C TYR A 8 -6.50 7.48 9.57
N LEU A 9 -5.18 7.38 9.70
CA LEU A 9 -4.41 6.24 9.19
C LEU A 9 -4.79 4.93 9.87
N THR A 10 -5.08 4.97 11.16
CA THR A 10 -5.60 3.82 11.91
C THR A 10 -6.93 3.35 11.34
N ALA A 11 -7.85 4.27 11.06
CA ALA A 11 -9.14 3.96 10.45
C ALA A 11 -8.97 3.43 9.01
N VAL A 12 -8.11 4.04 8.19
CA VAL A 12 -7.80 3.59 6.84
C VAL A 12 -7.19 2.19 6.87
N ALA A 13 -6.19 1.96 7.71
CA ALA A 13 -5.55 0.65 7.87
C ALA A 13 -6.58 -0.43 8.26
N GLY A 14 -7.46 -0.13 9.22
CA GLY A 14 -8.54 -1.03 9.61
C GLY A 14 -9.49 -1.39 8.46
N ARG A 15 -9.96 -0.38 7.71
CA ARG A 15 -10.81 -0.60 6.53
C ARG A 15 -10.08 -1.39 5.44
N THR A 16 -8.80 -1.13 5.20
CA THR A 16 -8.01 -1.87 4.21
C THR A 16 -7.78 -3.32 4.61
N PHE A 17 -7.67 -3.65 5.90
CA PHE A 17 -7.61 -5.05 6.34
C PHE A 17 -8.89 -5.81 6.01
N ALA A 18 -10.06 -5.18 6.15
CA ALA A 18 -11.33 -5.79 5.73
C ALA A 18 -11.34 -6.08 4.22
N GLN A 19 -10.75 -5.20 3.41
CA GLN A 19 -10.60 -5.43 1.97
C GLN A 19 -9.63 -6.57 1.64
N VAL A 20 -8.54 -6.71 2.39
CA VAL A 20 -7.62 -7.87 2.24
C VAL A 20 -8.35 -9.18 2.53
N HIS A 21 -9.24 -9.20 3.52
CA HIS A 21 -10.06 -10.38 3.79
C HIS A 21 -10.98 -10.72 2.62
N LEU A 22 -11.59 -9.71 1.98
CA LEU A 22 -12.38 -9.90 0.76
C LEU A 22 -11.53 -10.48 -0.39
N VAL A 23 -10.33 -9.96 -0.60
CA VAL A 23 -9.38 -10.51 -1.61
C VAL A 23 -9.11 -11.99 -1.35
N HIS A 24 -8.87 -12.37 -0.08
CA HIS A 24 -8.64 -13.76 0.28
C HIS A 24 -9.84 -14.66 -0.06
N HIS A 25 -11.07 -14.18 0.14
CA HIS A 25 -12.30 -14.93 -0.22
C HIS A 25 -12.56 -15.02 -1.72
N LEU A 26 -12.13 -14.02 -2.48
CA LEU A 26 -12.30 -13.99 -3.94
C LEU A 26 -11.27 -14.86 -4.67
N ARG A 27 -10.11 -15.10 -4.07
CA ARG A 27 -9.01 -15.90 -4.66
C ARG A 27 -9.44 -17.21 -5.34
N PRO A 28 -10.27 -18.09 -4.74
CA PRO A 28 -10.66 -19.35 -5.39
C PRO A 28 -11.58 -19.16 -6.61
N TYR A 29 -12.16 -17.99 -6.81
CA TYR A 29 -13.15 -17.71 -7.85
C TYR A 29 -12.62 -16.85 -9.01
N VAL A 30 -11.40 -16.31 -8.88
CA VAL A 30 -10.86 -15.30 -9.78
C VAL A 30 -9.43 -15.68 -10.17
N ASP A 31 -9.05 -15.40 -11.43
CA ASP A 31 -7.70 -15.61 -11.90
C ASP A 31 -6.69 -14.66 -11.23
N ARG A 32 -5.40 -14.98 -11.36
CA ARG A 32 -4.34 -14.25 -10.66
C ARG A 32 -4.25 -12.78 -11.10
N GLU A 33 -4.48 -12.47 -12.37
CA GLU A 33 -4.36 -11.10 -12.89
C GLU A 33 -5.53 -10.22 -12.45
N ALA A 34 -6.75 -10.75 -12.50
CA ALA A 34 -7.90 -10.06 -11.95
C ALA A 34 -7.79 -9.90 -10.43
N LEU A 35 -7.26 -10.89 -9.71
CA LEU A 35 -7.02 -10.77 -8.26
C LEU A 35 -6.00 -9.67 -7.92
N LEU A 36 -4.94 -9.54 -8.73
CA LEU A 36 -3.98 -8.44 -8.62
C LEU A 36 -4.66 -7.08 -8.85
N THR A 37 -5.47 -6.98 -9.90
CA THR A 37 -6.23 -5.77 -10.23
C THR A 37 -7.17 -5.36 -9.09
N VAL A 38 -7.93 -6.32 -8.56
CA VAL A 38 -8.83 -6.11 -7.41
C VAL A 38 -8.04 -5.67 -6.18
N THR A 39 -6.90 -6.30 -5.91
CA THR A 39 -6.04 -5.93 -4.78
C THR A 39 -5.46 -4.52 -4.94
N HIS A 40 -5.08 -4.15 -6.16
CA HIS A 40 -4.64 -2.79 -6.45
C HIS A 40 -5.75 -1.76 -6.24
N ALA A 41 -6.95 -2.04 -6.76
CA ALA A 41 -8.11 -1.15 -6.62
C ALA A 41 -8.57 -1.00 -5.17
N LEU A 42 -8.55 -2.08 -4.38
CA LEU A 42 -9.11 -2.08 -3.02
C LEU A 42 -8.09 -1.77 -1.92
N VAL A 43 -6.82 -2.14 -2.10
CA VAL A 43 -5.79 -2.03 -1.07
C VAL A 43 -4.72 -1.04 -1.47
N THR A 44 -4.05 -1.26 -2.60
CA THR A 44 -2.90 -0.42 -3.00
C THR A 44 -3.29 1.04 -3.21
N SER A 45 -4.42 1.30 -3.87
CA SER A 45 -4.94 2.65 -4.09
C SER A 45 -5.14 3.44 -2.78
N ARG A 46 -5.62 2.77 -1.73
CA ARG A 46 -5.84 3.35 -0.40
C ARG A 46 -4.54 3.59 0.36
N LEU A 47 -3.55 2.72 0.16
CA LEU A 47 -2.21 2.93 0.71
C LEU A 47 -1.48 4.07 0.00
N ASP A 48 -1.67 4.22 -1.31
CA ASP A 48 -1.02 5.28 -2.10
C ASP A 48 -1.73 6.62 -2.06
N TYR A 49 -2.99 6.65 -1.61
CA TYR A 49 -3.74 7.89 -1.46
C TYR A 49 -3.03 8.83 -0.50
N CYS A 50 -2.58 9.97 -1.03
CA CYS A 50 -1.79 10.97 -0.30
C CYS A 50 -0.54 10.42 0.39
N ASN A 51 0.10 9.37 -0.15
CA ASN A 51 1.26 8.76 0.48
C ASN A 51 2.47 9.72 0.66
N ALA A 52 2.55 10.81 -0.11
CA ALA A 52 3.54 11.88 0.13
C ALA A 52 3.38 12.54 1.51
N LEU A 53 2.15 12.61 2.04
CA LEU A 53 1.88 13.12 3.39
C LEU A 53 2.36 12.20 4.51
N TYR A 54 2.80 10.98 4.15
CA TYR A 54 3.36 10.05 5.14
C TYR A 54 4.81 10.39 5.49
N LEU A 55 5.43 11.31 4.75
CA LEU A 55 6.76 11.81 5.05
C LEU A 55 6.75 12.48 6.44
N GLY A 56 7.63 12.01 7.34
CA GLY A 56 7.73 12.52 8.70
C GLY A 56 6.74 11.93 9.71
N LEU A 57 5.95 10.93 9.32
CA LEU A 57 5.13 10.18 10.28
C LEU A 57 5.97 9.29 11.20
N PRO A 58 5.47 8.96 12.41
CA PRO A 58 6.12 7.98 13.25
C PRO A 58 6.23 6.63 12.56
N LEU A 59 7.35 5.94 12.79
CA LEU A 59 7.64 4.63 12.20
C LEU A 59 6.52 3.61 12.46
N LYS A 60 5.87 3.67 13.62
CA LYS A 60 4.73 2.81 13.99
C LYS A 60 3.58 2.89 12.99
N SER A 61 3.27 4.09 12.48
CA SER A 61 2.20 4.31 11.50
C SER A 61 2.57 3.69 10.15
N ILE A 62 3.82 3.89 9.72
CA ILE A 62 4.34 3.31 8.47
C ILE A 62 4.37 1.78 8.57
N GLN A 63 4.80 1.22 9.70
CA GLN A 63 4.80 -0.22 9.96
C GLN A 63 3.39 -0.81 9.88
N ARG A 64 2.38 -0.11 10.39
CA ARG A 64 0.98 -0.56 10.29
C ARG A 64 0.52 -0.66 8.83
N LEU A 65 0.86 0.33 8.00
CA LEU A 65 0.58 0.28 6.56
C LEU A 65 1.36 -0.84 5.87
N GLN A 66 2.61 -1.08 6.28
CA GLN A 66 3.41 -2.21 5.77
C GLN A 66 2.75 -3.56 6.09
N LEU A 67 2.15 -3.71 7.27
CA LEU A 67 1.42 -4.94 7.62
C LEU A 67 0.22 -5.17 6.70
N VAL A 68 -0.50 -4.12 6.31
CA VAL A 68 -1.61 -4.21 5.34
C VAL A 68 -1.07 -4.69 3.99
N GLN A 69 0.00 -4.07 3.48
CA GLN A 69 0.61 -4.46 2.20
C GLN A 69 1.08 -5.92 2.24
N ASN A 70 1.73 -6.32 3.33
CA ASN A 70 2.22 -7.68 3.51
C ASN A 70 1.08 -8.70 3.54
N ALA A 71 -0.03 -8.37 4.21
CA ALA A 71 -1.21 -9.23 4.23
C ALA A 71 -1.85 -9.34 2.84
N ALA A 72 -1.93 -8.24 2.09
CA ALA A 72 -2.43 -8.23 0.72
C ALA A 72 -1.58 -9.08 -0.22
N ALA A 73 -0.26 -8.94 -0.17
CA ALA A 73 0.66 -9.73 -0.99
C ALA A 73 0.50 -11.24 -0.71
N ARG A 74 0.37 -11.61 0.57
CA ARG A 74 0.10 -13.00 0.96
C ARG A 74 -1.28 -13.49 0.54
N ALA A 75 -2.30 -12.64 0.56
CA ALA A 75 -3.65 -13.00 0.10
C ALA A 75 -3.67 -13.29 -1.40
N VAL A 76 -2.94 -12.51 -2.20
CA VAL A 76 -2.81 -12.71 -3.65
C VAL A 76 -2.07 -14.01 -3.98
N VAL A 77 -0.88 -14.21 -3.41
CA VAL A 77 -0.08 -15.43 -3.68
C VAL A 77 -0.66 -16.65 -2.99
N GLY A 78 -1.36 -16.44 -1.88
CA GLY A 78 -2.09 -17.49 -1.21
C GLY A 78 -1.30 -18.32 -0.23
N VAL A 79 -0.34 -17.68 0.45
CA VAL A 79 0.58 -18.34 1.39
C VAL A 79 0.15 -18.13 2.85
N PRO A 80 0.64 -18.96 3.79
CA PRO A 80 0.39 -18.79 5.21
C PRO A 80 0.76 -17.39 5.75
N ARG A 81 0.06 -16.97 6.82
CA ARG A 81 0.24 -15.65 7.47
C ARG A 81 1.69 -15.32 7.85
N TYR A 82 2.45 -16.34 8.27
CA TYR A 82 3.81 -16.18 8.79
C TYR A 82 4.89 -16.36 7.73
N THR A 83 4.52 -16.58 6.47
CA THR A 83 5.49 -16.71 5.37
C THR A 83 6.30 -15.43 5.21
N HIS A 84 7.61 -15.60 4.96
CA HIS A 84 8.53 -14.50 4.72
C HIS A 84 8.09 -13.67 3.51
N VAL A 85 7.88 -12.37 3.72
CA VAL A 85 7.19 -11.52 2.74
C VAL A 85 8.10 -10.92 1.69
N THR A 86 9.38 -10.76 1.99
CA THR A 86 10.38 -10.16 1.07
C THR A 86 10.44 -10.83 -0.31
N PRO A 87 10.50 -12.18 -0.44
CA PRO A 87 10.49 -12.82 -1.76
C PRO A 87 9.17 -12.59 -2.50
N ILE A 88 8.04 -12.55 -1.78
CA ILE A 88 6.71 -12.32 -2.35
C ILE A 88 6.61 -10.91 -2.93
N LEU A 89 7.06 -9.90 -2.19
CA LEU A 89 7.07 -8.52 -2.67
C LEU A 89 7.95 -8.37 -3.91
N ARG A 90 9.08 -9.09 -3.96
CA ARG A 90 9.97 -9.09 -5.14
C ARG A 90 9.30 -9.73 -6.36
N GLU A 91 8.65 -10.88 -6.19
CA GLU A 91 7.90 -11.56 -7.27
C GLU A 91 6.77 -10.68 -7.80
N LEU A 92 6.06 -10.00 -6.91
CA LEU A 92 4.98 -9.08 -7.27
C LEU A 92 5.48 -7.72 -7.79
N HIS A 93 6.79 -7.44 -7.74
CA HIS A 93 7.38 -6.14 -8.04
C HIS A 93 6.83 -4.99 -7.16
N TRP A 94 6.47 -5.29 -5.91
CA TRP A 94 5.90 -4.34 -4.97
C TRP A 94 6.97 -3.75 -4.05
N LEU A 95 7.15 -2.43 -4.11
CA LEU A 95 7.98 -1.70 -3.16
C LEU A 95 7.33 -1.69 -1.76
N PRO A 96 8.10 -1.89 -0.68
CA PRO A 96 7.69 -1.60 0.69
C PRO A 96 7.13 -0.18 0.84
N VAL A 97 6.13 0.01 1.71
CA VAL A 97 5.41 1.29 1.89
C VAL A 97 6.37 2.46 2.12
N GLY A 98 7.39 2.29 2.98
CA GLY A 98 8.37 3.36 3.22
C GLY A 98 9.10 3.81 1.95
N LEU A 99 9.49 2.87 1.09
CA LEU A 99 10.15 3.17 -0.18
C LEU A 99 9.17 3.78 -1.20
N ARG A 100 7.89 3.38 -1.18
CA ARG A 100 6.85 4.01 -2.03
C ARG A 100 6.68 5.49 -1.71
N VAL A 101 6.69 5.84 -0.42
CA VAL A 101 6.59 7.24 0.03
C VAL A 101 7.78 8.04 -0.49
N GLN A 102 9.00 7.55 -0.31
CA GLN A 102 10.22 8.21 -0.80
C GLN A 102 10.19 8.37 -2.32
N PHE A 103 9.86 7.30 -3.05
CA PHE A 103 9.75 7.32 -4.50
C PHE A 103 8.74 8.37 -4.98
N LYS A 104 7.56 8.45 -4.34
CA LYS A 104 6.54 9.44 -4.71
C LYS A 104 7.03 10.87 -4.51
N VAL A 105 7.67 11.14 -3.37
CA VAL A 105 8.23 12.48 -3.07
C VAL A 105 9.28 12.85 -4.11
N LEU A 106 10.21 11.95 -4.43
CA LEU A 106 11.24 12.18 -5.44
C LEU A 106 10.66 12.45 -6.84
N VAL A 107 9.64 11.71 -7.24
CA VAL A 107 8.97 11.92 -8.54
C VAL A 107 8.24 13.27 -8.56
N LEU A 108 7.60 13.67 -7.46
CA LEU A 108 6.93 14.96 -7.36
C LEU A 108 7.92 16.12 -7.41
N THR A 109 9.04 16.05 -6.67
CA THR A 109 10.09 17.08 -6.70
C THR A 109 10.72 17.18 -8.08
N LEU A 110 11.00 16.05 -8.73
CA LEU A 110 11.50 16.02 -10.11
C LEU A 110 10.54 16.75 -11.06
N LYS A 111 9.25 16.40 -11.05
CA LYS A 111 8.25 17.04 -11.93
C LYS A 111 8.13 18.53 -11.69
N ALA A 112 8.23 18.97 -10.44
CA ALA A 112 8.22 20.39 -10.09
C ALA A 112 9.46 21.13 -10.64
N LEU A 113 10.65 20.53 -10.52
CA LEU A 113 11.90 21.12 -11.02
C LEU A 113 11.91 21.29 -12.54
N TYR A 114 11.35 20.32 -13.27
CA TYR A 114 11.32 20.34 -14.75
C TYR A 114 10.07 21.01 -15.33
N GLY A 115 9.29 21.74 -14.52
CA GLY A 115 8.08 22.44 -15.00
C GLY A 115 7.01 21.52 -15.57
N SER A 116 7.11 20.21 -15.35
CA SER A 116 6.13 19.19 -15.76
C SER A 116 5.06 18.99 -14.68
N GLY A 117 4.88 20.01 -13.85
CA GLY A 117 3.84 20.05 -12.83
C GLY A 117 2.46 20.18 -13.48
N PRO A 118 1.40 19.72 -12.80
CA PRO A 118 0.04 20.01 -13.22
C PRO A 118 -0.18 21.53 -13.29
N GLY A 119 -0.62 22.03 -14.44
CA GLY A 119 -0.93 23.45 -14.67
C GLY A 119 -2.30 23.82 -14.11
N TYR A 120 -2.51 23.61 -12.81
CA TYR A 120 -3.65 24.17 -12.10
C TYR A 120 -3.37 25.61 -11.66
#